data_AF-A0A7T5CKG3-F1
#
_entry.id   AF-A0A7T5CKG3-F1
#
_cell.length_a   1.000
_cell.length_b   1.000
_cell.length_c   1.000
_cell.angle_alpha   90.00
_cell.angle_beta   90.00
_cell.angle_gamma   90.00
#
_symmetry.space_group_name_H-M   'P 1'
#
loop_
_entity.id
_entity.type
_entity.pdbx_description
1 polymer ?
#
loop_
_entity_poly.entity_id
_entity_poly.type
_entity_poly.pdbx_seq_one_letter_code
_entity_poly.pdbx_strand_id
1 'polypeptide(L)' 'MLQLRDTCVYVVKNQEEIVFIGTTDDIDGAEKRHIETDQQFTDVVAVTDDLTADQAHQIADDLMTDYVDANEGQTPLYNN' A
#
# COMPACT_ATOMS: atom_id res chain seq x y z
N MET A 1 26.78 7.53 2.68
CA MET A 1 25.50 8.24 2.69
C MET A 1 24.43 7.18 2.57
N LEU A 2 23.72 6.84 3.64
CA LEU A 2 22.46 6.11 3.47
C LEU A 2 21.51 7.11 2.81
N GLN A 3 21.18 6.88 1.54
CA GLN A 3 19.97 7.48 0.98
C GLN A 3 18.85 6.84 1.79
N LEU A 4 18.37 7.54 2.82
CA LEU A 4 17.06 7.33 3.39
C LEU A 4 16.12 7.62 2.22
N ARG A 5 15.79 6.57 1.46
CA ARG A 5 14.70 6.66 0.51
C ARG A 5 13.47 6.63 1.38
N ASP A 6 12.79 7.76 1.44
CA ASP A 6 11.55 7.95 2.18
C ASP A 6 10.58 6.85 1.73
N THR A 7 10.46 5.81 2.56
CA THR A 7 9.62 4.67 2.25
C THR A 7 8.21 5.07 2.61
N CYS A 8 7.28 4.94 1.69
CA CYS A 8 5.89 5.31 1.88
C CYS A 8 5.04 4.04 1.89
N VAL A 9 4.04 4.02 2.76
CA VAL A 9 2.99 3.00 2.75
C VAL A 9 1.89 3.48 1.85
N TYR A 10 1.46 2.63 0.92
CA TYR A 10 0.37 2.94 0.01
C TYR A 10 -0.65 1.82 -0.02
N VAL A 11 -1.89 2.21 -0.27
CA VAL A 11 -3.00 1.29 -0.48
C VAL A 11 -3.56 1.49 -1.86
N VAL A 12 -3.86 0.39 -2.55
CA VAL A 12 -4.59 0.43 -3.82
C VAL A 12 -6.04 0.12 -3.53
N LYS A 13 -6.91 0.96 -4.07
CA LYS A 13 -8.36 0.82 -3.94
C LYS A 13 -8.99 0.51 -5.28
N ASN A 14 -9.96 -0.39 -5.25
CA ASN A 14 -10.92 -0.56 -6.33
C ASN A 14 -12.26 -0.04 -5.83
N GLN A 15 -12.72 1.10 -6.37
CA GLN A 15 -13.86 1.85 -5.86
C GLN A 15 -13.67 2.24 -4.38
N GLU A 16 -14.34 1.55 -3.45
CA GLU A 16 -14.27 1.80 -2.01
C GLU A 16 -13.54 0.69 -1.24
N GLU A 17 -13.17 -0.41 -1.90
CA GLU A 17 -12.52 -1.56 -1.27
C GLU A 17 -11.00 -1.48 -1.40
N ILE A 18 -10.28 -1.73 -0.30
CA ILE A 18 -8.82 -1.86 -0.31
C ILE A 18 -8.48 -3.23 -0.88
N VAL A 19 -7.78 -3.24 -2.01
CA VAL A 19 -7.44 -4.47 -2.73
C VAL A 19 -5.96 -4.83 -2.65
N PHE A 20 -5.11 -3.88 -2.23
CA PHE A 20 -3.68 -4.10 -2.01
C PHE A 20 -3.15 -3.13 -0.93
N ILE A 21 -2.22 -3.60 -0.11
CA ILE A 21 -1.50 -2.79 0.89
C ILE A 21 -0.02 -3.12 0.72
N GLY A 22 0.82 -2.11 0.50
CA GLY A 22 2.25 -2.32 0.34
C GLY A 22 3.08 -1.09 0.63
N THR A 23 4.39 -1.27 0.54
CA THR A 23 5.39 -0.22 0.75
C THR A 23 6.13 0.05 -0.56
N THR A 24 6.48 1.31 -0.81
CA THR A 24 7.26 1.72 -1.98
C THR A 24 8.21 2.84 -1.58
N ASP A 25 9.34 2.94 -2.28
CA ASP A 25 10.22 4.11 -2.23
C ASP A 25 9.89 5.14 -3.32
N ASP A 26 8.97 4.81 -4.22
CA ASP A 26 8.51 5.64 -5.33
C ASP A 26 6.98 5.47 -5.50
N ILE A 27 6.21 6.44 -4.99
CA ILE A 27 4.74 6.41 -5.06
C ILE A 27 4.24 6.63 -6.48
N ASP A 28 4.81 7.60 -7.20
CA ASP A 28 4.43 7.92 -8.58
C ASP A 28 4.72 6.72 -9.51
N GLY A 29 5.85 6.05 -9.29
CA GLY A 29 6.20 4.82 -10.00
C GLY A 29 5.35 3.62 -9.61
N ALA A 30 4.88 3.53 -8.36
CA ALA A 30 3.93 2.50 -7.94
C ALA A 30 2.54 2.74 -8.55
N GLU A 31 2.04 3.97 -8.50
CA GLU A 31 0.77 4.37 -9.12
C GLU A 31 0.78 4.06 -10.61
N LYS A 32 1.82 4.51 -11.32
CA LYS A 32 1.94 4.25 -12.76
C LYS A 32 1.98 2.76 -13.08
N ARG A 33 2.74 1.96 -12.32
CA ARG A 33 2.79 0.49 -12.52
C ARG A 33 1.42 -0.16 -12.34
N HIS A 34 0.67 0.23 -11.32
CA HIS A 34 -0.66 -0.31 -11.07
C HIS A 34 -1.67 0.12 -12.14
N ILE A 35 -1.66 1.40 -12.54
CA ILE A 35 -2.50 1.93 -13.64
C ILE A 35 -2.17 1.24 -14.98
N GLU A 36 -0.90 0.99 -15.27
CA GLU A 36 -0.46 0.34 -16.52
C GLU A 36 -0.72 -1.18 -16.53
N THR A 37 -0.76 -1.83 -15.35
CA THR A 37 -0.88 -3.30 -15.25
C THR A 37 -2.33 -3.78 -15.19
N ASP A 38 -3.26 -3.01 -14.63
CA ASP A 38 -4.67 -3.41 -14.59
C ASP A 38 -5.61 -2.19 -14.54
N GLN A 39 -6.62 -2.14 -15.43
CA GLN A 39 -7.55 -1.01 -15.56
C GLN A 39 -8.64 -0.96 -14.47
N GLN A 40 -8.63 -1.91 -13.54
CA GLN A 40 -9.66 -2.01 -12.51
C GLN A 40 -9.29 -1.29 -11.20
N PHE A 41 -8.03 -0.89 -11.02
CA PHE A 41 -7.64 -0.09 -9.87
C PHE A 41 -8.07 1.36 -10.06
N THR A 42 -8.75 1.89 -9.05
CA THR A 42 -9.36 3.22 -9.13
C THR A 42 -8.46 4.28 -8.52
N ASP A 43 -7.70 3.93 -7.48
CA ASP A 43 -6.93 4.92 -6.74
C ASP A 43 -5.73 4.29 -6.01
N VAL A 44 -4.62 5.03 -5.95
CA VAL A 44 -3.43 4.69 -5.17
C VAL A 44 -3.24 5.79 -4.14
N VAL A 45 -3.47 5.47 -2.88
CA VAL A 45 -3.44 6.44 -1.79
C VAL A 45 -2.22 6.18 -0.93
N ALA A 46 -1.30 7.15 -0.90
CA ALA A 46 -0.24 7.18 0.10
C ALA A 46 -0.84 7.44 1.48
N VAL A 47 -0.57 6.54 2.42
CA VAL A 47 -1.03 6.65 3.82
C VAL A 47 -0.07 7.51 4.62
N THR A 48 1.21 7.46 4.29
CA THR A 48 2.30 8.16 5.00
C THR A 48 3.46 8.48 4.05
N ASP A 49 4.08 9.63 4.27
CA ASP A 49 5.32 10.10 3.67
C ASP A 49 6.46 10.14 4.72
N ASP A 50 7.72 10.06 4.26
CA ASP A 50 8.94 10.15 5.09
C ASP A 50 9.11 9.11 6.21
N LEU A 51 8.93 7.81 5.90
CA LEU A 51 9.23 6.74 6.86
C LEU A 51 10.52 5.99 6.54
N THR A 52 11.12 5.43 7.58
CA THR A 52 12.11 4.36 7.41
C THR A 52 11.44 3.07 6.95
N ALA A 53 12.20 2.20 6.28
CA ALA A 53 11.68 0.91 5.81
C ALA A 53 11.03 0.07 6.93
N ASP A 54 11.65 0.03 8.12
CA ASP A 54 11.11 -0.69 9.27
C ASP A 54 9.78 -0.10 9.74
N GLN A 55 9.64 1.23 9.76
CA GLN A 55 8.38 1.90 10.12
C GLN A 55 7.31 1.68 9.06
N ALA A 56 7.66 1.76 7.78
CA ALA A 56 6.72 1.51 6.69
C ALA A 56 6.20 0.08 6.72
N HIS A 57 7.07 -0.90 7.01
CA HIS A 57 6.66 -2.29 7.20
C HIS A 57 5.73 -2.46 8.39
N GLN A 58 6.07 -1.88 9.54
CA GLN A 58 5.22 -1.93 10.73
C GLN A 58 3.82 -1.36 10.46
N ILE A 59 3.74 -0.20 9.79
CA ILE A 59 2.46 0.43 9.47
C ILE A 59 1.68 -0.37 8.43
N ALA A 60 2.35 -0.94 7.43
CA ALA A 60 1.69 -1.83 6.47
C ALA A 60 1.11 -3.08 7.14
N ASP A 61 1.83 -3.68 8.09
CA ASP A 61 1.36 -4.82 8.89
C ASP A 61 0.19 -4.44 9.80
N ASP A 62 0.26 -3.27 10.45
CA ASP A 62 -0.82 -2.76 11.30
C ASP A 62 -2.08 -2.50 10.45
N LEU A 63 -1.96 -1.85 9.29
CA LEU A 63 -3.07 -1.64 8.35
C LEU A 63 -3.65 -2.94 7.80
N MET A 64 -2.80 -3.93 7.52
CA MET A 64 -3.23 -5.26 7.09
C MET A 64 -4.01 -5.96 8.21
N THR A 65 -3.54 -5.86 9.45
CA THR A 65 -4.22 -6.42 10.62
C THR A 65 -5.58 -5.76 10.82
N ASP A 66 -5.64 -4.41 10.78
CA ASP A 66 -6.89 -3.66 10.88
C ASP A 66 -7.88 -4.03 9.76
N TYR A 67 -7.38 -4.17 8.52
CA TYR A 67 -8.20 -4.61 7.39
C TYR A 67 -8.76 -6.01 7.60
N VAL A 68 -7.91 -6.96 7.97
CA VAL A 68 -8.28 -8.36 8.21
C VAL A 68 -9.31 -8.44 9.34
N ASP A 69 -9.10 -7.71 10.44
CA ASP A 69 -10.04 -7.66 11.56
C ASP A 69 -11.39 -7.03 11.16
N ALA A 70 -11.37 -6.00 10.31
CA ALA A 70 -12.59 -5.37 9.79
C ALA A 70 -13.34 -6.24 8.77
N ASN A 71 -12.64 -7.13 8.05
CA ASN A 71 -13.19 -7.96 6.97
C ASN A 71 -13.27 -9.45 7.34
N GLU A 72 -13.53 -9.77 8.62
CA GLU A 72 -13.77 -11.14 9.09
C GLU A 72 -12.64 -12.14 8.78
N GLY A 73 -11.38 -11.67 8.77
CA GLY A 73 -10.22 -12.50 8.47
C GLY A 73 -9.80 -12.50 6.99
N GLN A 74 -10.46 -11.72 6.14
CA GLN A 74 -10.12 -11.65 4.71
C GLN A 74 -8.95 -10.69 4.47
N THR A 75 -8.00 -11.13 3.63
CA THR A 75 -6.90 -10.29 3.14
C THR A 75 -7.31 -9.56 1.85
N PRO A 76 -6.68 -8.43 1.52
CA PRO A 76 -6.91 -7.74 0.27
C PRO A 76 -6.63 -8.67 -0.92
N LEU A 77 -7.45 -8.53 -1.98
CA LEU A 77 -7.53 -9.46 -3.10
C LEU A 77 -6.17 -9.75 -3.77
N TYR A 78 -5.28 -8.75 -3.84
CA TYR A 78 -3.97 -8.83 -4.50
C TYR A 78 -2.80 -8.99 -3.52
N ASN A 79 -3.07 -9.22 -2.23
CA ASN A 79 -2.05 -9.50 -1.20
C ASN A 79 -1.90 -11.00 -0.87
N ASN A 80 -2.41 -11.90 -1.75
CA ASN A 80 -2.31 -13.36 -1.62
C ASN A 80 -1.04 -13.96 -2.24
#